data_AF-M0AF38-F1
#
_entry.id   AF-M0AF38-F1
#
_cell.length_a   1.000
_cell.length_b   1.000
_cell.length_c   1.000
_cell.angle_alpha   90.00
_cell.angle_beta   90.00
_cell.angle_gamma   90.00
#
_symmetry.space_group_name_H-M   'P 1'
#
loop_
_entity.id
_entity.type
_entity.pdbx_description
1 polymer ?
#
loop_
_entity_poly.entity_id
_entity_poly.type
_entity_poly.pdbx_seq_one_letter_code
_entity_poly.pdbx_strand_id
1 'polypeptide(L)'
;MILDAQLFGRHGTDPAAAFLHGLREKHDLSEVVFLVDQFGYRTAIARLGLNGRVDYTDRYLIEKWFYTFKMRVDRFHNSWVGSRRGARKWIEQFVHYYNRQRPHQSLDGRTPAEEVLN
;
A
#
# COMPACT_ATOMS: atom_id res chain seq x y z
N MET A 1 11.29 -1.35 -0.18
CA MET A 1 9.89 -0.93 -0.45
C MET A 1 9.13 -0.90 0.86
N ILE A 2 8.69 0.29 1.30
CA ILE A 2 7.77 0.44 2.44
C ILE A 2 6.34 0.21 1.95
N LEU A 3 5.54 -0.42 2.79
CA LEU A 3 4.13 -0.67 2.54
C LEU A 3 3.23 0.31 3.28
N ASP A 4 2.18 0.81 2.63
CA ASP A 4 1.01 1.39 3.27
C ASP A 4 -0.26 0.82 2.62
N ALA A 5 -1.34 0.67 3.40
CA ALA A 5 -2.60 0.11 2.93
C ALA A 5 -3.76 0.64 3.77
N GLN A 6 -4.88 0.94 3.10
CA GLN A 6 -6.09 1.45 3.75
C GLN A 6 -7.35 0.82 3.16
N LEU A 7 -8.34 0.54 4.02
CA LEU A 7 -9.62 -0.05 3.63
C LEU A 7 -10.68 1.02 3.36
N PHE A 8 -11.26 0.98 2.17
CA PHE A 8 -12.37 1.83 1.75
C PHE A 8 -13.61 0.99 1.43
N GLY A 9 -14.80 1.56 1.64
CA GLY A 9 -16.07 0.87 1.39
C GLY A 9 -16.49 0.80 -0.08
N ARG A 10 -15.78 1.52 -0.96
CA ARG A 10 -16.02 1.55 -2.41
C ARG A 10 -14.69 1.72 -3.14
N HIS A 11 -14.63 1.28 -4.39
CA HIS A 11 -13.53 1.57 -5.30
C HIS A 11 -13.76 2.93 -6.00
N GLY A 12 -12.74 3.44 -6.69
CA GLY A 12 -12.83 4.63 -7.53
C GLY A 12 -11.88 5.75 -7.14
N THR A 13 -12.09 6.91 -7.76
CA THR A 13 -11.18 8.06 -7.68
C THR A 13 -11.12 8.70 -6.30
N ASP A 14 -12.25 8.88 -5.61
CA ASP A 14 -12.25 9.56 -4.30
C ASP A 14 -11.52 8.74 -3.21
N PRO A 15 -11.74 7.42 -3.08
CA PRO A 15 -10.93 6.57 -2.20
C PRO A 15 -9.42 6.68 -2.47
N ALA A 16 -9.02 6.65 -3.75
CA ALA A 16 -7.61 6.78 -4.13
C ALA A 16 -7.05 8.16 -3.77
N ALA A 17 -7.81 9.24 -4.00
CA ALA A 17 -7.40 10.59 -3.61
C ALA A 17 -7.30 10.73 -2.08
N ALA A 18 -8.22 10.16 -1.32
CA ALA A 18 -8.15 10.17 0.15
C ALA A 18 -6.90 9.43 0.66
N PHE A 19 -6.56 8.28 0.07
CA PHE A 19 -5.34 7.54 0.39
C PHE A 19 -4.07 8.37 0.09
N LEU A 20 -3.98 8.94 -1.11
CA LEU A 20 -2.84 9.78 -1.52
C LEU A 20 -2.71 11.05 -0.67
N HIS A 21 -3.83 11.65 -0.27
CA HIS A 21 -3.82 12.78 0.66
C HIS A 21 -3.18 12.41 2.00
N GLY A 22 -3.58 11.28 2.58
CA GLY A 22 -2.98 10.78 3.82
C GLY A 22 -1.50 10.43 3.69
N LEU A 23 -1.05 9.97 2.51
CA LEU A 23 0.38 9.76 2.25
C LEU A 23 1.16 11.09 2.26
N ARG A 24 0.60 12.15 1.67
CA ARG A 24 1.21 13.49 1.64
C ARG A 24 1.35 14.12 3.02
N GLU A 25 0.48 13.76 3.96
CA GLU A 25 0.60 14.21 5.36
C GLU A 25 1.77 13.54 6.10
N LYS A 26 2.20 12.36 5.64
CA LYS A 26 3.24 11.54 6.30
C LYS A 26 4.62 11.67 5.63
N HIS A 27 4.65 12.00 4.35
CA HIS A 27 5.85 11.94 3.51
C HIS A 27 5.94 13.15 2.59
N ASP A 28 7.17 13.61 2.32
CA ASP A 28 7.41 14.51 1.21
C ASP A 28 7.29 13.74 -0.11
N LEU A 29 6.39 14.21 -0.98
CA LEU A 29 6.04 13.57 -2.25
C LEU A 29 6.44 14.41 -3.47
N SER A 30 7.16 15.51 -3.27
CA SER A 30 7.54 16.46 -4.34
C SER A 30 8.25 15.78 -5.51
N GLU A 31 9.24 14.94 -5.20
CA GLU A 31 10.05 14.21 -6.19
C GLU A 31 9.52 12.79 -6.49
N VAL A 32 8.38 12.39 -5.93
CA VAL A 32 7.85 11.03 -6.06
C VAL A 32 7.00 10.90 -7.32
N VAL A 33 7.26 9.85 -8.12
CA VAL A 33 6.42 9.46 -9.25
C VAL A 33 5.55 8.26 -8.89
N PHE A 34 4.23 8.45 -8.88
CA PHE A 34 3.26 7.38 -8.65
C PHE A 34 3.04 6.56 -9.92
N LEU A 35 3.16 5.23 -9.79
CA LEU A 35 2.86 4.28 -10.86
C LEU A 35 1.48 3.65 -10.61
N VAL A 36 0.61 3.69 -11.61
CA VAL A 36 -0.75 3.13 -11.52
C VAL A 36 -1.08 2.26 -12.74
N ASP A 37 -2.02 1.35 -12.58
CA ASP A 37 -2.42 0.39 -13.63
C ASP A 37 -3.56 0.85 -14.52
N GLN A 38 -4.31 1.88 -14.09
CA GLN A 38 -5.50 2.39 -14.75
C GLN A 38 -5.57 3.92 -14.77
N PHE A 39 -6.17 4.46 -15.83
CA PHE A 39 -6.38 5.90 -16.00
C PHE A 39 -7.23 6.53 -14.90
N GLY A 40 -8.18 5.78 -14.29
CA GLY A 40 -9.02 6.30 -13.20
C GLY A 40 -8.22 6.77 -11.98
N TYR A 41 -7.12 6.09 -11.65
CA TYR A 41 -6.23 6.48 -10.56
C TYR A 41 -5.33 7.67 -10.93
N ARG A 42 -5.03 7.86 -12.22
CA ARG A 42 -4.31 9.05 -12.71
C ARG A 42 -5.11 10.34 -12.44
N THR A 43 -6.44 10.27 -12.49
CA THR A 43 -7.30 11.39 -12.08
C THR A 43 -7.14 11.75 -10.60
N ALA A 44 -7.01 10.75 -9.71
CA ALA A 44 -6.80 11.00 -8.28
C ALA A 44 -5.44 11.67 -8.02
N ILE A 45 -4.39 11.23 -8.72
CA ILE A 45 -3.04 11.82 -8.69
C ILE A 45 -3.10 13.28 -9.16
N ALA A 46 -3.71 13.54 -10.31
CA ALA A 46 -3.81 14.89 -10.89
C ALA A 46 -4.60 15.84 -9.99
N ARG A 47 -5.69 15.38 -9.36
CA ARG A 47 -6.49 16.17 -8.40
C ARG A 47 -5.66 16.70 -7.22
N LEU A 48 -4.57 16.02 -6.86
CA LEU A 48 -3.70 16.39 -5.75
C LEU A 48 -2.42 17.12 -6.19
N GLY A 49 -2.25 17.36 -7.50
CA GLY A 49 -1.04 17.97 -8.05
C GLY A 49 0.20 17.08 -7.93
N LEU A 50 0.03 15.75 -7.82
CA LEU A 50 1.12 14.80 -7.68
C LEU A 50 1.61 14.32 -9.06
N ASN A 51 2.87 13.89 -9.12
CA ASN A 51 3.45 13.31 -10.33
C ASN A 51 3.05 11.83 -10.44
N GLY A 52 2.56 11.40 -11.60
CA GLY A 52 2.30 9.99 -11.82
C GLY A 52 2.00 9.61 -13.25
N ARG A 53 2.25 8.34 -13.56
CA ARG A 53 2.06 7.76 -14.89
C ARG A 53 1.44 6.38 -14.80
N VAL A 54 0.82 5.98 -15.91
CA VAL A 54 0.41 4.60 -16.08
C VAL A 54 1.65 3.79 -16.44
N ASP A 55 1.91 2.71 -15.70
CA ASP A 55 3.06 1.84 -15.94
C ASP A 55 2.65 0.36 -15.85
N TYR A 56 3.11 -0.42 -16.82
CA TYR A 56 2.81 -1.84 -16.97
C TYR A 56 4.05 -2.72 -16.77
N THR A 57 5.25 -2.11 -16.67
CA THR A 57 6.53 -2.80 -16.89
C THR A 57 7.11 -3.38 -15.59
N ASP A 58 6.93 -2.70 -14.46
CA ASP A 58 7.49 -3.09 -13.15
C ASP A 58 6.41 -3.50 -12.13
N ARG A 59 5.58 -4.49 -12.49
CA ARG A 59 4.51 -5.00 -11.62
C ARG A 59 4.91 -6.12 -10.68
N TYR A 60 6.08 -6.71 -10.88
CA TYR A 60 6.46 -7.92 -10.19
C TYR A 60 6.43 -7.81 -8.65
N LEU A 61 6.96 -6.71 -8.12
CA LEU A 61 7.00 -6.49 -6.66
C LEU A 61 5.60 -6.28 -6.08
N ILE A 62 4.76 -5.48 -6.74
CA ILE A 62 3.40 -5.20 -6.27
C ILE A 62 2.49 -6.41 -6.45
N GLU A 63 2.66 -7.20 -7.52
CA GLU A 63 1.92 -8.44 -7.75
C GLU A 63 2.26 -9.51 -6.70
N LYS A 64 3.56 -9.73 -6.44
CA LYS A 64 4.00 -10.61 -5.34
C LYS A 64 3.45 -10.16 -3.99
N TRP A 65 3.40 -8.85 -3.78
CA TRP A 65 2.82 -8.28 -2.58
C TRP A 65 1.32 -8.57 -2.49
N PHE A 66 0.54 -8.31 -3.55
CA PHE A 66 -0.89 -8.62 -3.60
C PHE A 66 -1.17 -10.10 -3.40
N TYR A 67 -0.34 -10.98 -3.98
CA TYR A 67 -0.44 -12.42 -3.76
C TYR A 67 -0.26 -12.78 -2.27
N THR A 68 0.79 -12.24 -1.64
CA THR A 68 1.05 -12.43 -0.21
C THR A 68 -0.09 -11.88 0.66
N PHE A 69 -0.62 -10.71 0.31
CA PHE A 69 -1.73 -10.09 1.00
C PHE A 69 -3.00 -10.94 0.92
N LYS A 70 -3.38 -11.42 -0.28
CA LYS A 70 -4.53 -12.31 -0.49
C LYS A 70 -4.42 -13.59 0.35
N MET A 71 -3.29 -14.28 0.29
CA MET A 71 -3.06 -15.48 1.10
C MET A 71 -3.23 -15.23 2.61
N ARG A 72 -2.77 -14.07 3.09
CA ARG A 72 -2.89 -13.70 4.50
C ARG A 72 -4.33 -13.34 4.86
N VAL A 73 -5.03 -12.61 4.00
CA VAL A 73 -6.48 -12.36 4.15
C VAL A 73 -7.24 -13.68 4.24
N ASP A 74 -7.05 -14.60 3.30
CA ASP A 74 -7.75 -15.88 3.27
C ASP A 74 -7.51 -16.69 4.55
N ARG A 75 -6.29 -16.66 5.09
CA ARG A 75 -5.95 -17.36 6.33
C ARG A 75 -6.54 -16.71 7.59
N PHE A 76 -6.64 -15.39 7.63
CA PHE A 76 -6.92 -14.65 8.87
C PHE A 76 -8.27 -13.91 8.90
N HIS A 77 -9.06 -13.92 7.84
CA HIS A 77 -10.32 -13.16 7.76
C HIS A 77 -11.33 -13.52 8.88
N ASN A 78 -11.32 -14.76 9.37
CA ASN A 78 -12.17 -15.19 10.50
C ASN A 78 -11.92 -14.37 11.79
N SER A 79 -10.71 -13.83 11.97
CA SER A 79 -10.37 -12.99 13.13
C SER A 79 -11.05 -11.61 13.11
N TRP A 80 -11.64 -11.21 11.99
CA TRP A 80 -12.26 -9.89 11.83
C TRP A 80 -13.70 -9.84 12.38
N VAL A 81 -14.29 -11.00 12.69
CA VAL A 81 -15.66 -11.15 13.21
C VAL A 81 -16.69 -10.45 12.30
N GLY A 82 -16.47 -10.54 10.98
CA GLY A 82 -17.32 -9.90 9.97
C GLY A 82 -17.34 -8.36 10.02
N SER A 83 -16.48 -7.71 10.80
CA SER A 83 -16.54 -6.27 11.04
C SER A 83 -15.53 -5.49 10.19
N ARG A 84 -15.99 -4.36 9.63
CA ARG A 84 -15.10 -3.41 8.93
C ARG A 84 -13.99 -2.87 9.84
N ARG A 85 -14.29 -2.69 11.14
CA ARG A 85 -13.32 -2.28 12.15
C ARG A 85 -12.23 -3.35 12.36
N GLY A 86 -12.62 -4.62 12.43
CA GLY A 86 -11.71 -5.75 12.52
C GLY A 86 -10.79 -5.85 11.31
N ALA A 87 -11.35 -5.75 10.11
CA ALA A 87 -10.58 -5.75 8.87
C ALA A 87 -9.56 -4.61 8.82
N ARG A 88 -9.97 -3.38 9.19
CA ARG A 88 -9.05 -2.22 9.26
C ARG A 88 -7.90 -2.48 10.25
N LYS A 89 -8.22 -2.91 11.48
CA LYS A 89 -7.22 -3.21 12.50
C LYS A 89 -6.24 -4.28 12.03
N TRP A 90 -6.73 -5.31 11.33
CA TRP A 90 -5.86 -6.35 10.79
C TRP A 90 -4.94 -5.83 9.69
N ILE A 91 -5.44 -4.97 8.78
CA ILE A 91 -4.60 -4.33 7.74
C ILE A 91 -3.50 -3.49 8.39
N GLU A 92 -3.83 -2.68 9.40
CA GLU A 92 -2.84 -1.88 10.15
C GLU A 92 -1.75 -2.77 10.79
N GLN A 93 -2.16 -3.88 11.44
CA GLN A 93 -1.23 -4.85 12.01
C GLN A 93 -0.36 -5.53 10.95
N PHE A 94 -0.94 -5.88 9.81
CA PHE A 94 -0.21 -6.50 8.70
C PHE A 94 0.83 -5.54 8.11
N VAL A 95 0.47 -4.27 7.90
CA VAL A 95 1.40 -3.23 7.44
C VAL A 95 2.55 -3.05 8.42
N HIS A 96 2.25 -2.98 9.72
CA HIS A 96 3.29 -2.89 10.76
C HIS A 96 4.23 -4.11 10.74
N TYR A 97 3.68 -5.32 10.71
CA TYR A 97 4.45 -6.56 10.62
C TYR A 97 5.36 -6.57 9.39
N TYR A 98 4.81 -6.25 8.21
CA TYR A 98 5.56 -6.25 6.96
C TYR A 98 6.73 -5.27 7.01
N ASN A 99 6.51 -4.06 7.49
CA ASN A 99 7.53 -3.00 7.46
C ASN A 99 8.59 -3.14 8.55
N ARG A 100 8.25 -3.69 9.72
CA ARG A 100 9.12 -3.62 10.92
C ARG A 100 9.51 -4.96 11.53
N GLN A 101 8.92 -6.06 11.10
CA GLN A 101 9.14 -7.37 11.74
C GLN A 101 9.46 -8.47 10.74
N ARG A 102 9.05 -8.34 9.48
CA ARG A 102 9.31 -9.32 8.45
C ARG A 102 10.70 -9.08 7.84
N PRO A 103 11.67 -9.98 8.01
CA PRO A 103 12.92 -9.90 7.29
C PRO A 103 12.71 -10.22 5.80
N HIS A 104 13.46 -9.55 4.93
CA HIS A 104 13.43 -9.79 3.50
C HIS A 104 14.78 -10.28 3.01
N GLN A 105 14.81 -11.44 2.34
CA GLN A 105 16.03 -11.97 1.72
C GLN A 105 16.63 -10.99 0.70
N SER A 106 15.79 -10.24 -0.02
CA SER A 106 16.23 -9.21 -0.95
C SER A 106 16.83 -7.97 -0.28
N LEU A 107 16.78 -7.87 1.05
CA LEU A 107 17.32 -6.78 1.86
C LEU A 107 18.37 -7.30 2.87
N ASP A 108 19.02 -8.42 2.56
CA ASP A 108 20.00 -9.08 3.43
C ASP A 108 19.46 -9.42 4.83
N GLY A 109 18.18 -9.78 4.91
CA GLY A 109 17.50 -10.10 6.16
C GLY A 109 16.98 -8.87 6.92
N ARG A 110 17.24 -7.65 6.45
CA ARG A 110 16.66 -6.43 7.02
C ARG A 110 15.16 -6.33 6.73
N THR A 111 14.48 -5.57 7.55
CA THR A 111 13.09 -5.16 7.36
C THR A 111 13.03 -3.94 6.44
N PRO A 112 11.89 -3.70 5.77
CA PRO A 112 11.73 -2.53 4.92
C PRO A 112 12.00 -1.19 5.63
N ALA A 113 11.63 -1.07 6.91
CA ALA A 113 11.86 0.15 7.69
C ALA A 113 13.35 0.38 7.97
N GLU A 114 14.12 -0.68 8.25
CA GLU A 114 15.57 -0.57 8.44
C GLU A 114 16.29 -0.17 7.15
N GLU A 115 15.79 -0.60 5.99
CA GLU A 115 16.36 -0.20 4.69
C GLU A 115 16.21 1.29 4.41
N VAL A 116 15.07 1.88 4.77
CA VAL A 116 14.76 3.28 4.45
C VAL A 116 15.38 4.27 5.44
N LEU A 117 15.71 3.81 6.65
CA LEU A 117 16.33 4.64 7.70
C LEU A 117 17.87 4.64 7.63
N ASN A 118 18.47 3.79 6.79
CA ASN A 118 19.91 3.72 6.53
C ASN A 118 20.28 4.52 5.27
#